data_AF-A0A2G1YRM7-F1
#
_entry.id   AF-A0A2G1YRM7-F1
#
_cell.length_a   1.000
_cell.length_b   1.000
_cell.length_c   1.000
_cell.angle_alpha   90.00
_cell.angle_beta   90.00
_cell.angle_gamma   90.00
#
_symmetry.space_group_name_H-M   'P 1'
#
loop_
_entity.id
_entity.type
_entity.pdbx_description
1 polymer ?
#
loop_
_entity_poly.entity_id
_entity_poly.type
_entity_poly.pdbx_seq_one_letter_code
_entity_poly.pdbx_strand_id
1 'polypeptide(L)' 'MNIQTQYNYEKTWTTTNEADLLKMIEEEIGDADPKGTLAYVKEAIKGGKTITVGSCRFKIQSKGDQ' A
#
# COMPACT_ATOMS: atom_id res chain seq x y z
N MET A 1 -12.07 -1.26 2.21
CA MET A 1 -11.21 -1.92 1.21
C MET A 1 -10.08 -2.57 1.96
N ASN A 2 -9.79 -3.85 1.70
CA ASN A 2 -8.61 -4.50 2.24
C ASN A 2 -7.46 -4.16 1.29
N ILE A 3 -6.45 -3.45 1.80
CA ILE A 3 -5.25 -3.11 1.06
C ILE A 3 -4.19 -4.10 1.50
N GLN A 4 -3.46 -4.64 0.55
CA GLN A 4 -2.31 -5.47 0.84
C GLN A 4 -1.04 -4.72 0.52
N THR A 5 -0.06 -4.88 1.40
CA THR A 5 1.29 -4.36 1.24
C THR A 5 2.27 -5.50 1.02
N GLN A 6 3.32 -5.24 0.25
CA GLN A 6 4.43 -6.16 0.05
C GLN A 6 5.71 -5.36 -0.08
N TYR A 7 6.65 -5.57 0.83
CA TYR A 7 7.99 -5.03 0.67
C TYR A 7 8.73 -5.74 -0.45
N ASN A 8 9.59 -5.04 -1.16
CA ASN A 8 10.30 -5.58 -2.33
C ASN A 8 11.26 -6.73 -1.98
N TYR A 9 11.68 -6.82 -0.71
CA TYR A 9 12.46 -7.95 -0.19
C TYR A 9 11.59 -9.13 0.29
N GLU A 10 10.29 -8.91 0.49
CA GLU A 10 9.33 -9.96 0.85
C GLU A 10 8.63 -10.52 -0.38
N LYS A 11 8.27 -11.81 -0.32
CA LYS A 11 7.51 -12.48 -1.39
C LYS A 11 6.01 -12.59 -1.08
N THR A 12 5.59 -12.13 0.09
CA THR A 12 4.23 -12.34 0.60
C THR A 12 3.49 -11.02 0.60
N TRP A 13 2.18 -11.07 0.37
CA TRP A 13 1.29 -9.92 0.49
C TRP A 13 0.62 -9.96 1.86
N THR A 14 0.78 -8.91 2.64
CA THR A 14 0.22 -8.79 3.98
C THR A 14 -0.98 -7.85 3.94
N THR A 15 -2.11 -8.29 4.49
CA THR A 15 -3.29 -7.44 4.59
C THR A 15 -3.08 -6.44 5.71
N THR A 16 -3.16 -5.17 5.37
CA THR A 16 -2.74 -4.07 6.22
C THR A 16 -3.91 -3.11 6.43
N ASN A 17 -4.05 -2.62 7.66
CA ASN A 17 -5.08 -1.65 8.03
C ASN A 17 -4.62 -0.23 7.72
N GLU A 18 -5.55 0.70 7.60
CA GLU A 18 -5.26 2.08 7.20
C GLU A 18 -4.24 2.80 8.11
N ALA A 19 -4.33 2.60 9.43
CA ALA A 19 -3.40 3.21 10.38
C ALA A 19 -1.97 2.69 10.22
N ASP A 20 -1.82 1.39 9.93
CA ASP A 20 -0.52 0.75 9.73
C ASP A 20 0.05 1.13 8.37
N LEU A 21 -0.80 1.21 7.34
CA LEU A 21 -0.46 1.75 6.02
C LEU A 21 0.11 3.16 6.09
N LEU A 22 -0.51 4.03 6.89
CA LEU A 22 -0.02 5.40 7.06
C LEU A 22 1.38 5.42 7.68
N LYS A 23 1.61 4.59 8.72
CA LYS A 23 2.94 4.43 9.33
C LYS A 23 3.97 3.91 8.33
N MET A 24 3.66 2.84 7.60
CA MET A 24 4.55 2.30 6.57
C MET A 24 4.91 3.36 5.53
N ILE A 25 3.92 4.13 5.07
CA ILE A 25 4.15 5.21 4.10
C ILE A 25 5.03 6.30 4.70
N GLU A 26 4.74 6.75 5.93
CA GLU A 26 5.54 7.74 6.66
C GLU A 26 7.00 7.32 6.81
N GLU A 27 7.26 6.04 7.13
CA GLU A 27 8.62 5.50 7.22
C GLU A 27 9.33 5.45 5.87
N GLU A 28 8.61 5.17 4.77
CA GLU A 28 9.20 5.06 3.43
C GLU A 28 9.44 6.42 2.76
N ILE A 29 8.56 7.40 2.97
CA ILE A 29 8.64 8.72 2.31
C ILE A 29 9.35 9.78 3.16
N GLY A 30 9.54 9.55 4.46
CA GLY A 30 10.24 10.44 5.38
C GLY A 30 9.54 11.79 5.56
N ASP A 31 10.06 12.82 4.90
CA ASP A 31 9.62 14.23 5.04
C ASP A 31 8.41 14.60 4.15
N ALA A 32 8.00 13.71 3.23
CA ALA A 32 6.85 13.95 2.37
C ALA A 32 5.51 13.70 3.09
N ASP A 33 4.41 14.24 2.56
CA ASP A 33 3.07 14.12 3.16
C ASP A 33 2.52 12.68 3.07
N PRO A 34 2.40 11.95 4.20
CA PRO A 34 2.00 10.54 4.19
C PRO A 34 0.50 10.40 3.92
N LYS A 35 -0.31 11.40 4.30
CA LYS A 35 -1.75 11.40 4.08
C LYS A 35 -2.11 11.54 2.61
N GLY A 36 -1.46 12.46 1.90
CA GLY A 36 -1.61 12.67 0.46
C GLY A 36 -1.13 11.46 -0.34
N THR A 37 0.00 10.87 0.07
CA THR A 37 0.49 9.62 -0.53
C THR A 37 -0.51 8.48 -0.32
N LEU A 38 -1.05 8.32 0.89
CA LEU A 38 -2.08 7.32 1.18
C LEU A 38 -3.36 7.56 0.36
N ALA A 39 -3.78 8.81 0.18
CA ALA A 39 -4.92 9.16 -0.66
C ALA A 39 -4.68 8.78 -2.13
N TYR A 40 -3.51 9.14 -2.67
CA TYR A 40 -3.08 8.73 -4.00
C TYR A 40 -3.05 7.21 -4.14
N VAL A 41 -2.53 6.50 -3.13
CA VAL A 41 -2.46 5.04 -3.12
C VAL A 41 -3.85 4.43 -3.28
N LYS A 42 -4.80 4.86 -2.44
CA LYS A 42 -6.19 4.38 -2.48
C LYS A 42 -6.84 4.65 -3.84
N GLU A 43 -6.62 5.85 -4.40
CA GLU A 43 -7.16 6.23 -5.70
C GLU A 43 -6.57 5.40 -6.84
N ALA A 44 -5.26 5.13 -6.82
CA ALA A 44 -4.57 4.41 -7.88
C ALA A 44 -4.88 2.91 -7.87
N ILE A 45 -4.97 2.28 -6.69
CA ILE A 45 -5.25 0.85 -6.56
C ILE A 45 -6.72 0.49 -6.76
N LYS A 46 -7.64 1.47 -6.72
CA LYS A 46 -9.08 1.25 -7.00
C LYS A 46 -9.31 0.56 -8.35
N GLY A 47 -8.46 0.83 -9.34
CA GLY A 47 -8.52 0.22 -10.67
C GLY A 47 -7.95 -1.20 -10.77
N GLY A 48 -7.61 -1.85 -9.64
CA GLY A 48 -6.96 -3.16 -9.63
C GLY A 48 -5.47 -3.10 -10.00
N LYS A 49 -4.88 -1.90 -10.02
CA LYS A 49 -3.46 -1.71 -10.28
C LYS A 49 -2.66 -1.90 -8.99
N THR A 50 -1.44 -2.38 -9.15
CA THR A 50 -0.43 -2.37 -8.10
C THR A 50 0.42 -1.12 -8.27
N ILE A 51 0.70 -0.42 -7.17
CA ILE A 51 1.59 0.73 -7.16
C ILE A 51 2.75 0.48 -6.18
N THR A 52 3.82 1.25 -6.32
CA THR A 52 5.00 1.14 -5.46
C THR A 52 5.31 2.50 -4.87
N VAL A 53 5.53 2.56 -3.55
CA VAL A 53 6.00 3.74 -2.83
C VAL A 53 7.27 3.31 -2.09
N GLY A 54 8.40 3.92 -2.43
CA GLY A 54 9.70 3.50 -1.92
C GLY A 54 9.99 2.03 -2.26
N SER A 55 10.16 1.23 -1.23
CA SER A 55 10.40 -0.22 -1.28
C SER A 55 9.13 -1.04 -1.07
N CYS A 56 7.98 -0.41 -0.83
CA CYS A 56 6.73 -1.09 -0.52
C CYS A 56 5.73 -1.02 -1.70
N ARG A 57 5.08 -2.14 -2.00
CA ARG A 57 4.07 -2.27 -3.04
C ARG A 57 2.69 -2.33 -2.41
N PHE A 58 1.72 -1.70 -3.05
CA PHE A 58 0.35 -1.59 -2.58
C PHE A 58 -0.61 -2.08 -3.66
N LYS A 59 -1.58 -2.91 -3.26
CA LYS A 59 -2.67 -3.34 -4.13
C LYS A 59 -3.94 -3.51 -3.33
N ILE A 60 -5.09 -3.47 -4.01
CA ILE A 60 -6.35 -3.91 -3.40
C ILE A 60 -6.34 -5.44 -3.29
N GLN A 61 -6.81 -5.98 -2.17
CA GLN A 61 -7.04 -7.41 -2.03
C GLN A 61 -8.13 -7.79 -3.04
N SER A 62 -7.73 -8.36 -4.17
CA SER A 62 -8.67 -8.85 -5.17
C SER A 62 -9.36 -10.09 -4.62
N LYS A 63 -10.69 -10.16 -4.76
CA LYS A 63 -11.53 -11.26 -4.26
C LYS A 63 -11.36 -12.57 -5.06
N GLY A 64 -10.20 -12.79 -5.69
CA GLY A 64 -9.93 -13.89 -6.63
C GLY A 64 -8.89 -14.91 -6.19
N ASP A 65 -8.24 -14.74 -5.03
CA ASP A 65 -7.37 -15.76 -4.42
C ASP A 65 -8.12 -16.39 -3.24
N GLN A 66 -9.01 -17.33 -3.54
CA GLN A 66 -9.56 -18.28 -2.58
C GLN A 66 -9.72 -19.64 -3.23
#